data_AF-A0A1I2YMK1-F1
#
_entry.id   AF-A0A1I2YMK1-F1
#
_cell.length_a   1.000
_cell.length_b   1.000
_cell.length_c   1.000
_cell.angle_alpha   90.00
_cell.angle_beta   90.00
_cell.angle_gamma   90.00
#
_symmetry.space_group_name_H-M   'P 1'
#
loop_
_entity.id
_entity.type
_entity.pdbx_description
1 polymer ?
#
loop_
_entity_poly.entity_id
_entity_poly.type
_entity_poly.pdbx_seq_one_letter_code
_entity_poly.pdbx_strand_id
1 'polypeptide(L)'
;MRVRDNIFDKIMLAIGVLLLGMFCMQFPATPTTGEHHYASYTSANTDIAHTSKWTYLKPDKALSPHQVIDIQLRALQQNDPADSGVITLFNFSSPSNRAYLGPLKHFRLMVREPSFRPILNFKSYKTGQLVVDGKNAYQLVVVETSEGRQEAFMFILTKQRRGTYKDCWMTEGIARMETSHFTSQL
;
A
#
# COMPACT_ATOMS: atom_id res chain seq x y z
N MET A 1 39.12 -22.83 32.11
CA MET A 1 38.01 -21.89 31.81
C MET A 1 37.60 -22.02 30.33
N ARG A 2 37.17 -23.22 29.90
CA ARG A 2 36.81 -23.51 28.49
C ARG A 2 35.68 -24.56 28.33
N VAL A 3 35.26 -25.20 29.43
CA VAL A 3 34.22 -26.25 29.44
C VAL A 3 32.83 -25.68 29.71
N ARG A 4 32.77 -24.52 30.40
CA ARG A 4 31.51 -23.88 30.79
C ARG A 4 30.82 -23.20 29.59
N ASP A 5 31.58 -22.63 28.66
CA ASP A 5 31.05 -21.89 27.51
C ASP A 5 30.35 -22.81 26.51
N ASN A 6 30.91 -23.99 26.25
CA ASN A 6 30.30 -25.00 25.37
C ASN A 6 28.97 -25.56 25.89
N ILE A 7 28.74 -25.52 27.21
CA ILE A 7 27.48 -25.96 27.83
C ILE A 7 26.42 -24.87 27.66
N PHE A 8 26.77 -23.60 27.93
CA PHE A 8 25.85 -22.48 27.75
C PHE A 8 25.44 -22.28 26.28
N ASP A 9 26.37 -22.41 25.33
CA ASP A 9 26.07 -22.29 23.90
C ASP A 9 25.11 -23.38 23.40
N LYS A 10 25.29 -24.62 23.86
CA LYS A 10 24.38 -25.73 23.52
C LYS A 10 22.99 -25.53 24.13
N ILE A 11 22.92 -25.00 25.35
CA ILE A 11 21.66 -24.68 26.01
C ILE A 11 20.94 -23.53 25.29
N MET A 12 21.66 -22.46 24.92
CA MET A 12 21.09 -21.34 24.15
C MET A 12 20.60 -21.77 22.77
N LEU A 13 21.35 -22.63 22.07
CA LEU A 13 20.92 -23.18 20.77
C LEU A 13 19.67 -24.05 20.92
N ALA A 14 19.62 -24.92 21.92
CA ALA A 14 18.46 -25.79 22.16
C ALA A 14 17.21 -24.98 22.53
N ILE A 15 17.35 -23.95 23.38
CA ILE A 15 16.25 -23.05 23.73
C ILE A 15 15.78 -22.25 22.51
N GLY A 16 16.70 -21.74 21.69
CA GLY A 16 16.36 -21.02 20.46
C GLY A 16 15.58 -21.86 19.46
N VAL A 17 15.98 -23.13 19.24
CA VAL A 17 15.26 -24.07 18.37
C VAL A 17 13.88 -24.42 18.93
N LEU A 18 13.77 -24.58 20.25
CA LEU A 18 12.50 -24.88 20.91
C LEU A 18 11.53 -23.70 20.83
N LEU A 19 12.01 -22.46 21.02
CA LEU A 19 11.23 -21.24 20.84
C LEU A 19 10.81 -21.02 19.39
N LEU A 20 11.69 -21.29 18.41
CA LEU A 20 11.37 -21.21 16.99
C LEU A 20 10.28 -22.23 16.60
N GLY A 21 10.38 -23.46 17.11
CA GLY A 21 9.36 -24.50 16.91
C GLY A 21 8.01 -24.13 17.54
N MET A 22 8.01 -23.58 18.76
CA MET A 22 6.80 -23.09 19.41
C MET A 22 6.16 -21.90 18.66
N PHE A 23 6.97 -20.97 18.15
CA PHE A 23 6.48 -19.84 17.35
C PHE A 23 5.85 -20.30 16.02
N CYS A 24 6.40 -21.32 15.36
CA CYS A 24 5.81 -21.92 14.16
C CYS A 24 4.47 -22.63 14.43
N MET A 25 4.23 -23.11 15.64
CA MET A 25 2.95 -23.75 16.01
C MET A 25 1.85 -22.74 16.37
N GLN A 26 2.18 -21.48 16.67
CA GLN A 26 1.21 -20.43 17.03
C GLN A 26 0.60 -19.70 15.83
N PHE A 27 1.09 -19.93 14.60
CA PHE A 27 0.48 -19.41 13.37
C PHE A 27 0.01 -20.55 12.46
N PRO A 28 -1.14 -21.18 12.74
CA PRO A 28 -1.87 -21.86 11.69
C PRO A 28 -2.38 -20.77 10.73
N ALA A 29 -1.60 -20.47 9.69
CA ALA A 29 -2.10 -19.73 8.54
C ALA A 29 -3.00 -20.68 7.70
N THR A 30 -4.08 -21.16 8.31
CA THR A 30 -5.24 -21.64 7.54
C THR A 30 -5.99 -20.38 7.14
N PRO A 31 -6.01 -19.99 5.85
CA PRO A 31 -6.92 -18.96 5.41
C PRO A 31 -8.32 -19.45 5.78
N THR A 32 -8.98 -18.74 6.70
CA THR A 32 -10.39 -18.93 6.96
C THR A 32 -11.12 -18.81 5.63
N THR A 33 -11.93 -19.81 5.30
CA THR A 33 -12.72 -19.96 4.08
C THR A 33 -13.81 -18.88 3.96
N GLY A 34 -13.40 -17.61 3.94
CA GLY A 34 -14.21 -16.42 3.67
C GLY A 34 -13.59 -15.52 2.59
N GLU A 35 -12.40 -15.85 2.07
CA GLU A 35 -11.65 -15.04 1.10
C GLU A 35 -12.06 -15.18 -0.38
N HIS A 36 -13.17 -15.87 -0.68
CA HIS A 36 -13.70 -15.92 -2.05
C HIS A 36 -14.71 -14.81 -2.37
N HIS A 37 -15.08 -13.96 -1.41
CA HIS A 37 -16.07 -12.89 -1.62
C HIS A 37 -15.48 -11.55 -2.10
N TYR A 38 -14.15 -11.41 -2.24
CA TYR A 38 -13.53 -10.16 -2.71
C TYR A 38 -13.53 -10.00 -4.23
N ALA A 39 -13.93 -11.03 -4.98
CA ALA A 39 -13.94 -10.98 -6.46
C ALA A 39 -15.24 -10.42 -7.05
N SER A 40 -16.32 -10.25 -6.26
CA SER A 40 -17.64 -9.90 -6.80
C SER A 40 -18.35 -8.84 -5.95
N TYR A 41 -17.96 -7.58 -6.10
CA TYR A 41 -18.85 -6.45 -5.82
C TYR A 41 -19.68 -6.15 -7.08
N THR A 42 -20.49 -7.12 -7.49
CA THR A 42 -21.65 -6.79 -8.32
C THR A 42 -22.73 -6.43 -7.33
N SER A 43 -22.80 -5.16 -6.95
CA SER A 43 -24.00 -4.62 -6.30
C SER A 43 -25.13 -4.79 -7.31
N ALA A 44 -25.87 -5.88 -7.16
CA ALA A 44 -27.21 -6.01 -7.69
C ALA A 44 -28.08 -5.02 -6.91
N ASN A 45 -28.06 -3.76 -7.35
CA ASN A 45 -29.20 -2.88 -7.15
C ASN A 45 -29.30 -1.98 -8.37
N THR A 46 -30.33 -2.27 -9.14
CA THR A 46 -30.77 -1.53 -10.31
C THR A 46 -31.33 -0.20 -9.82
N ASP A 47 -30.52 0.86 -9.87
CA ASP A 47 -30.99 2.23 -10.06
C ASP A 47 -29.87 3.04 -10.70
N ILE A 48 -30.24 3.75 -11.76
CA ILE A 48 -29.38 4.20 -12.85
C ILE A 48 -28.74 5.56 -12.52
N ALA A 49 -27.52 5.75 -13.07
CA ALA A 49 -26.81 7.03 -13.28
C ALA A 49 -25.99 7.60 -12.12
N HIS A 50 -24.92 6.91 -11.73
CA HIS A 50 -23.59 7.51 -11.52
C HIS A 50 -22.54 6.39 -11.66
N THR A 51 -22.34 5.89 -12.89
CA THR A 51 -21.14 5.11 -13.16
C THR A 51 -19.96 6.05 -13.01
N SER A 52 -19.25 5.96 -11.88
CA SER A 52 -17.96 6.61 -11.67
C SER A 52 -17.18 6.56 -12.98
N LYS A 53 -16.69 7.71 -13.45
CA LYS A 53 -15.93 7.87 -14.70
C LYS A 53 -14.75 6.88 -14.79
N TRP A 54 -14.35 6.32 -13.66
CA TRP A 54 -13.34 5.29 -13.53
C TRP A 54 -14.02 3.95 -13.21
N THR A 55 -14.02 3.03 -14.18
CA THR A 55 -14.09 1.60 -13.86
C THR A 55 -12.93 1.31 -12.91
N TYR A 56 -13.21 0.87 -11.67
CA TYR A 56 -12.18 0.70 -10.65
C TYR A 56 -11.04 -0.16 -11.17
N LEU A 57 -9.90 0.48 -11.48
CA LEU A 57 -8.75 -0.22 -12.03
C LEU A 57 -8.18 -1.17 -10.97
N LYS A 58 -7.64 -2.29 -11.44
CA LYS A 58 -7.08 -3.35 -10.62
C LYS A 58 -5.62 -3.59 -11.01
N PRO A 59 -4.79 -4.13 -10.10
CA PRO A 59 -3.43 -4.52 -10.40
C PRO A 59 -3.37 -5.53 -11.55
N ASP A 60 -2.42 -5.32 -12.44
CA ASP A 60 -2.15 -6.21 -13.57
C ASP A 60 -0.63 -6.35 -13.75
N LYS A 61 -0.18 -7.52 -14.22
CA LYS A 61 1.24 -7.85 -14.40
C LYS A 61 1.88 -7.07 -15.55
N ALA A 62 1.08 -6.60 -16.49
CA ALA A 62 1.53 -5.77 -17.60
C ALA A 62 1.81 -4.32 -17.19
N LEU A 63 1.34 -3.88 -16.01
CA LEU A 63 1.57 -2.53 -15.52
C LEU A 63 2.99 -2.40 -14.95
N SER A 64 3.73 -1.42 -15.46
CA SER A 64 4.97 -0.94 -14.87
C SER A 64 4.70 -0.18 -13.55
N PRO A 65 5.70 -0.04 -12.66
CA PRO A 65 5.51 0.72 -11.42
C PRO A 65 5.17 2.20 -11.69
N HIS A 66 5.70 2.78 -12.77
CA HIS A 66 5.34 4.12 -13.22
C HIS A 66 3.84 4.23 -13.53
N GLN A 67 3.30 3.30 -14.32
CA GLN A 67 1.87 3.28 -14.66
C GLN A 67 0.99 3.07 -13.42
N VAL A 68 1.42 2.22 -12.48
CA VAL A 68 0.69 2.01 -11.23
C VAL A 68 0.61 3.31 -10.41
N ILE A 69 1.69 4.08 -10.31
CA ILE A 69 1.68 5.37 -9.61
C ILE A 69 0.83 6.40 -10.36
N ASP A 70 0.98 6.53 -11.68
CA ASP A 70 0.20 7.46 -12.51
C ASP A 70 -1.31 7.18 -12.45
N ILE A 71 -1.73 5.91 -12.49
CA ILE A 71 -3.14 5.51 -12.31
C ILE A 71 -3.66 6.00 -10.96
N GLN A 72 -2.93 5.76 -9.88
CA GLN A 72 -3.34 6.15 -8.53
C GLN A 72 -3.40 7.68 -8.40
N LEU A 73 -2.41 8.41 -8.92
CA LEU A 73 -2.40 9.88 -8.87
C LEU A 73 -3.59 10.48 -9.61
N ARG A 74 -3.89 10.02 -10.82
CA ARG A 74 -5.06 10.52 -11.59
C ARG A 74 -6.37 10.23 -10.87
N ALA A 75 -6.49 9.03 -10.29
CA ALA A 75 -7.69 8.64 -9.56
C ALA A 75 -7.88 9.48 -8.29
N LEU A 76 -6.82 9.72 -7.52
CA LEU A 76 -6.84 10.54 -6.32
C LEU A 76 -7.06 12.04 -6.60
N GLN A 77 -6.50 12.54 -7.71
CA GLN A 77 -6.71 13.92 -8.18
C GLN A 77 -8.19 14.20 -8.52
N GLN A 78 -8.91 13.18 -8.97
CA GLN A 78 -10.30 13.28 -9.45
C GLN A 78 -11.24 12.46 -8.57
N ASN A 79 -10.97 12.40 -7.26
CA ASN A 79 -11.77 11.59 -6.34
C ASN A 79 -13.19 12.18 -6.20
N ASP A 80 -14.17 11.43 -6.70
CA ASP A 80 -15.58 11.79 -6.67
C ASP A 80 -16.23 11.53 -5.28
N PRO A 81 -17.49 11.97 -5.06
CA PRO A 81 -18.22 11.71 -3.82
C PRO A 81 -18.43 10.21 -3.49
N ALA A 82 -18.27 9.32 -4.47
CA ALA A 82 -18.35 7.87 -4.29
C ALA A 82 -17.01 7.23 -3.89
N ASP A 83 -15.96 8.04 -3.74
CA ASP A 83 -14.60 7.65 -3.38
C ASP A 83 -13.92 6.77 -4.43
N SER A 84 -14.14 7.04 -5.71
CA SER A 84 -13.56 6.23 -6.79
C SER A 84 -12.03 6.25 -6.83
N GLY A 85 -11.41 7.38 -6.47
CA GLY A 85 -9.97 7.52 -6.31
C GLY A 85 -9.43 6.68 -5.16
N VAL A 86 -10.08 6.77 -4.01
CA VAL A 86 -9.71 6.02 -2.79
C VAL A 86 -9.89 4.51 -3.01
N ILE A 87 -10.97 4.07 -3.66
CA ILE A 87 -11.18 2.65 -3.99
C ILE A 87 -10.08 2.17 -4.94
N THR A 88 -9.72 2.98 -5.94
CA THR A 88 -8.63 2.64 -6.87
C THR A 88 -7.31 2.49 -6.12
N LEU A 89 -6.96 3.44 -5.24
CA LEU A 89 -5.78 3.34 -4.39
C LEU A 89 -5.80 2.05 -3.55
N PHE A 90 -6.93 1.74 -2.91
CA PHE A 90 -7.09 0.51 -2.13
C PHE A 90 -6.94 -0.77 -2.97
N ASN A 91 -7.44 -0.77 -4.21
CA ASN A 91 -7.28 -1.88 -5.17
C ASN A 91 -5.80 -2.11 -5.53
N PHE A 92 -4.99 -1.07 -5.54
CA PHE A 92 -3.54 -1.17 -5.77
C PHE A 92 -2.72 -1.43 -4.50
N SER A 93 -3.27 -1.29 -3.30
CA SER A 93 -2.59 -1.66 -2.04
C SER A 93 -2.26 -3.14 -1.99
N SER A 94 -1.00 -3.48 -1.67
CA SER A 94 -0.52 -4.86 -1.54
C SER A 94 -1.29 -5.62 -0.44
N PRO A 95 -1.33 -6.97 -0.47
CA PRO A 95 -1.96 -7.75 0.59
C PRO A 95 -1.42 -7.45 1.99
N SER A 96 -0.10 -7.26 2.14
CA SER A 96 0.53 -6.86 3.40
C SER A 96 0.08 -5.47 3.84
N ASN A 97 0.06 -4.50 2.92
CA ASN A 97 -0.41 -3.14 3.22
C ASN A 97 -1.90 -3.14 3.62
N ARG A 98 -2.76 -3.89 2.92
CA ARG A 98 -4.18 -4.03 3.30
C ARG A 98 -4.39 -4.65 4.67
N ALA A 99 -3.54 -5.59 5.08
CA ALA A 99 -3.62 -6.16 6.42
C ALA A 99 -3.36 -5.10 7.51
N TYR A 100 -2.52 -4.11 7.23
CA TYR A 100 -2.27 -2.96 8.11
C TYR A 100 -3.39 -1.90 8.04
N LEU A 101 -3.85 -1.57 6.84
CA LEU A 101 -4.89 -0.56 6.60
C LEU A 101 -6.30 -0.99 7.03
N GLY A 102 -6.52 -2.30 7.18
CA GLY A 102 -7.84 -2.85 7.47
C GLY A 102 -8.82 -2.76 6.29
N PRO A 103 -10.12 -2.98 6.54
CA PRO A 103 -11.13 -3.01 5.49
C PRO A 103 -11.30 -1.64 4.83
N LEU A 104 -11.81 -1.60 3.59
CA LEU A 104 -12.03 -0.37 2.81
C LEU A 104 -12.76 0.74 3.59
N LYS A 105 -13.72 0.37 4.44
CA LYS A 105 -14.43 1.33 5.31
C LYS A 105 -13.47 2.07 6.24
N HIS A 106 -12.51 1.37 6.83
CA HIS A 106 -11.47 1.99 7.67
C HIS A 106 -10.53 2.84 6.81
N PHE A 107 -10.10 2.30 5.67
CA PHE A 107 -9.22 3.02 4.75
C PHE A 107 -9.79 4.38 4.30
N ARG A 108 -11.10 4.42 3.99
CA ARG A 108 -11.83 5.66 3.65
C ARG A 108 -11.78 6.72 4.75
N LEU A 109 -11.80 6.31 6.02
CA LEU A 109 -11.68 7.24 7.14
C LEU A 109 -10.25 7.76 7.23
N MET A 110 -9.26 6.86 7.17
CA MET A 110 -7.84 7.22 7.29
C MET A 110 -7.39 8.25 6.24
N VAL A 111 -7.77 8.10 4.96
CA VAL A 111 -7.37 9.06 3.92
C VAL A 111 -7.99 10.45 4.07
N ARG A 112 -9.01 10.60 4.93
CA ARG A 112 -9.67 11.88 5.23
C ARG A 112 -9.08 12.57 6.46
N GLU A 113 -8.25 11.88 7.23
CA GLU A 113 -7.54 12.49 8.35
C GLU A 113 -6.68 13.66 7.89
N PRO A 114 -6.51 14.73 8.69
CA PRO A 114 -5.82 15.95 8.27
C PRO A 114 -4.43 15.73 7.67
N SER A 115 -3.70 14.71 8.15
CA SER A 115 -2.36 14.36 7.68
C SER A 115 -2.32 13.77 6.26
N PHE A 116 -3.39 13.11 5.82
CA PHE A 116 -3.46 12.47 4.49
C PHE A 116 -4.42 13.17 3.54
N ARG A 117 -5.36 13.98 4.05
CA ARG A 117 -6.35 14.71 3.26
C ARG A 117 -5.78 15.44 2.02
N PRO A 118 -4.57 16.05 2.05
CA PRO A 118 -3.99 16.69 0.88
C PRO A 118 -3.73 15.77 -0.33
N ILE A 119 -3.70 14.45 -0.14
CA ILE A 119 -3.51 13.49 -1.23
C ILE A 119 -4.75 13.37 -2.13
N LEU A 120 -5.90 13.89 -1.69
CA LEU A 120 -7.17 13.86 -2.43
C LEU A 120 -7.44 15.20 -3.10
N ASN A 121 -7.95 15.15 -4.33
CA ASN A 121 -8.48 16.32 -5.04
C ASN A 121 -7.50 17.50 -5.12
N PHE A 122 -6.21 17.20 -5.20
CA PHE A 122 -5.17 18.22 -5.37
C PHE A 122 -5.29 18.89 -6.75
N LYS A 123 -4.87 20.15 -6.83
CA LYS A 123 -4.95 20.96 -8.05
C LYS A 123 -3.96 20.48 -9.11
N SER A 124 -2.73 20.20 -8.72
CA SER A 124 -1.68 19.71 -9.62
C SER A 124 -0.64 18.88 -8.85
N TYR A 125 0.25 18.22 -9.57
CA TYR A 125 1.34 17.45 -8.96
C TYR A 125 2.59 17.47 -9.84
N LYS A 126 3.74 17.28 -9.20
CA LYS A 126 5.04 17.02 -9.83
C LYS A 126 5.59 15.71 -9.30
N THR A 127 6.27 14.96 -10.15
CA THR A 127 6.90 13.70 -9.76
C THR A 127 8.42 13.84 -9.82
N GLY A 128 9.10 13.27 -8.83
CA GLY A 128 10.54 13.05 -8.87
C GLY A 128 10.90 11.85 -9.75
N GLN A 129 12.19 11.58 -9.87
CA GLN A 129 12.69 10.40 -10.57
C GLN A 129 12.12 9.13 -9.93
N LEU A 130 11.62 8.21 -10.76
CA LEU A 130 11.26 6.88 -10.34
C LEU A 130 12.52 6.05 -10.16
N VAL A 131 12.75 5.56 -8.95
CA VAL A 131 13.85 4.63 -8.63
C VAL A 131 13.27 3.22 -8.58
N VAL A 132 13.82 2.30 -9.36
CA VAL A 132 13.46 0.87 -9.33
C VAL A 132 14.68 0.08 -8.91
N ASP A 133 14.57 -0.66 -7.81
CA ASP A 133 15.62 -1.53 -7.29
C ASP A 133 15.05 -2.95 -7.08
N GLY A 134 15.39 -3.84 -8.00
CA GLY A 134 14.90 -5.22 -8.02
C GLY A 134 13.37 -5.29 -8.08
N LYS A 135 12.76 -5.56 -6.92
CA LYS A 135 11.29 -5.68 -6.76
C LYS A 135 10.68 -4.51 -6.01
N ASN A 136 11.44 -3.47 -5.71
CA ASN A 136 10.97 -2.27 -5.04
C ASN A 136 10.99 -1.11 -6.03
N ALA A 137 10.05 -0.19 -5.88
CA ALA A 137 10.01 1.05 -6.64
C ALA A 137 9.58 2.20 -5.73
N TYR A 138 10.25 3.35 -5.90
CA TYR A 138 10.07 4.54 -5.07
C TYR A 138 9.89 5.75 -5.95
N GLN A 139 8.91 6.59 -5.64
CA GLN A 139 8.76 7.87 -6.33
C GLN A 139 8.25 8.94 -5.38
N LEU A 140 8.98 10.05 -5.32
CA LEU A 140 8.51 11.25 -4.64
C LEU A 140 7.47 11.96 -5.51
N VAL A 141 6.36 12.36 -4.90
CA VAL A 141 5.30 13.14 -5.52
C VAL A 141 5.06 14.37 -4.68
N VAL A 142 5.12 15.55 -5.29
CA VAL A 142 4.73 16.81 -4.65
C VAL A 142 3.39 17.23 -5.23
N VAL A 143 2.36 17.29 -4.39
CA VAL A 143 1.02 17.75 -4.78
C VAL A 143 0.84 19.20 -4.36
N GLU A 144 0.12 19.97 -5.17
CA GLU A 144 -0.36 21.32 -4.84
C GLU A 144 -1.86 21.22 -4.50
N THR A 145 -2.25 21.58 -3.28
CA THR A 145 -3.67 21.56 -2.87
C THR A 145 -4.47 22.67 -3.56
N SER A 146 -5.80 22.63 -3.46
CA SER A 146 -6.68 23.72 -3.89
C SER A 146 -6.34 25.06 -3.24
N GLU A 147 -5.78 25.04 -2.03
CA GLU A 147 -5.35 26.24 -1.31
C GLU A 147 -3.91 26.69 -1.67
N GLY A 148 -3.26 26.04 -2.65
CA GLY A 148 -1.91 26.38 -3.10
C GLY A 148 -0.78 25.87 -2.18
N ARG A 149 -1.09 25.03 -1.19
CA ARG A 149 -0.05 24.41 -0.33
C ARG A 149 0.62 23.26 -1.06
N GLN A 150 1.91 23.08 -0.85
CA GLN A 150 2.66 21.94 -1.37
C GLN A 150 2.88 20.88 -0.30
N GLU A 151 2.57 19.63 -0.64
CA GLU A 151 2.71 18.48 0.24
C GLU A 151 3.43 17.36 -0.51
N ALA A 152 4.41 16.74 0.14
CA ALA A 152 5.25 15.72 -0.47
C ALA A 152 4.90 14.33 0.05
N PHE A 153 4.79 13.36 -0.86
CA PHE A 153 4.46 11.97 -0.58
C PHE A 153 5.45 11.04 -1.28
N MET A 154 6.04 10.10 -0.55
CA MET A 154 6.82 9.02 -1.12
C MET A 154 5.90 7.82 -1.39
N PHE A 155 5.72 7.48 -2.66
CA PHE A 155 5.05 6.24 -3.08
C PHE A 155 6.05 5.09 -3.03
N ILE A 156 5.67 4.01 -2.36
CA ILE A 156 6.49 2.82 -2.17
C ILE A 156 5.73 1.63 -2.76
N LEU A 157 6.28 1.02 -3.80
CA LEU A 157 5.69 -0.12 -4.49
C LEU A 157 6.60 -1.34 -4.36
N THR A 158 5.97 -2.51 -4.26
CA THR A 158 6.65 -3.81 -4.30
C THR A 158 6.03 -4.70 -5.37
N LYS A 159 6.87 -5.39 -6.16
CA LYS A 159 6.45 -6.43 -7.09
C LYS A 159 6.15 -7.72 -6.33
N GLN A 160 4.89 -8.15 -6.36
CA GLN A 160 4.40 -9.25 -5.54
C GLN A 160 5.01 -10.59 -5.96
N ARG A 161 5.43 -11.40 -4.97
CA ARG A 161 6.18 -12.64 -5.23
C ARG A 161 5.29 -13.87 -5.41
N ARG A 162 4.08 -13.86 -4.86
CA ARG A 162 3.19 -15.03 -4.74
C ARG A 162 1.73 -14.61 -4.62
N GLY A 163 0.84 -15.60 -4.64
CA GLY A 163 -0.61 -15.40 -4.53
C GLY A 163 -1.24 -14.86 -5.82
N THR A 164 -2.50 -14.44 -5.73
CA THR A 164 -3.30 -13.95 -6.86
C THR A 164 -2.67 -12.78 -7.60
N TYR A 165 -1.92 -11.94 -6.89
CA TYR A 165 -1.26 -10.76 -7.45
C TYR A 165 0.20 -11.00 -7.86
N LYS A 166 0.67 -12.25 -7.91
CA LYS A 166 2.05 -12.57 -8.31
C LYS A 166 2.44 -11.81 -9.60
N ASP A 167 3.60 -11.17 -9.56
CA ASP A 167 4.20 -10.33 -10.61
C ASP A 167 3.51 -8.98 -10.87
N CYS A 168 2.44 -8.63 -10.16
CA CYS A 168 1.90 -7.27 -10.18
C CYS A 168 2.74 -6.32 -9.32
N TRP A 169 2.91 -5.08 -9.76
CA TRP A 169 3.35 -3.98 -8.91
C TRP A 169 2.18 -3.47 -8.08
N MET A 170 2.38 -3.32 -6.78
CA MET A 170 1.34 -2.89 -5.84
C MET A 170 1.94 -1.97 -4.76
N THR A 171 1.12 -1.09 -4.23
CA THR A 171 1.51 -0.09 -3.23
C THR A 171 1.70 -0.72 -1.87
N GLU A 172 2.94 -0.73 -1.39
CA GLU A 172 3.30 -1.17 -0.05
C GLU A 172 3.06 -0.05 0.98
N GLY A 173 3.17 1.21 0.57
CA GLY A 173 2.87 2.36 1.42
C GLY A 173 2.94 3.69 0.68
N ILE A 174 2.36 4.72 1.30
CA ILE A 174 2.52 6.12 0.90
C ILE A 174 2.89 6.90 2.17
N ALA A 175 4.11 7.42 2.21
CA ALA A 175 4.60 8.17 3.35
C ALA A 175 4.54 9.67 3.07
N ARG A 176 3.94 10.46 3.96
CA ARG A 176 4.06 11.91 3.92
C ARG A 176 5.50 12.29 4.31
N MET A 177 6.09 13.20 3.55
CA MET A 177 7.43 13.72 3.80
C MET A 177 7.32 15.08 4.49
N GLU A 178 7.99 15.24 5.63
CA GLU A 178 8.05 16.54 6.31
C GLU A 178 8.86 17.54 5.47
N THR A 179 8.36 18.77 5.40
CA THR A 179 8.87 19.83 4.50
C THR A 179 10.25 20.35 4.91
N SER A 180 10.71 20.09 6.15
CA SER A 180 11.97 20.60 6.70
C SER A 180 13.23 20.09 6.01
N HIS A 181 13.16 19.03 5.20
CA HIS A 181 14.32 18.44 4.52
C HIS A 181 14.53 18.92 3.07
N PHE A 182 13.62 19.74 2.51
CA PHE A 182 13.71 20.15 1.09
C PHE A 182 14.28 21.55 0.86
N THR A 183 14.41 22.38 1.90
CA THR A 183 14.99 23.74 1.80
C THR A 183 16.51 23.79 1.85
N SER A 184 17.19 22.66 2.02
CA SER A 184 18.67 22.62 2.10
C SER A 184 19.38 22.27 0.79
N GLN A 185 18.65 22.03 -0.31
CA GLN A 185 19.24 21.63 -1.60
C GLN A 185 18.58 22.25 -2.84
N LEU A 186 18.00 23.45 -2.71
CA LEU A 186 17.63 24.30 -3.85
C LEU A 186 18.41 25.61 -3.80
#